data_AF-A0A5K1HVH1-F1
#
_entry.id   AF-A0A5K1HVH1-F1
#
_cell.length_a   1.000
_cell.length_b   1.000
_cell.length_c   1.000
_cell.angle_alpha   90.00
_cell.angle_beta   90.00
_cell.angle_gamma   90.00
#
_symmetry.space_group_name_H-M   'P 1'
#
loop_
_entity.id
_entity.type
_entity.pdbx_description
1 polymer ?
#
loop_
_entity_poly.entity_id
_entity_poly.type
_entity_poly.pdbx_seq_one_letter_code
_entity_poly.pdbx_strand_id
1 'polypeptide(L)' 'MLYGYLPFQSNYIEEIQEMTISCNISLRNNHWSNVSEEAKDLILKILTPAATRITTKQAL' A
#
# COMPACT_ATOMS: atom_id res chain seq x y z
N MET A 1 -5.49 0.17 -11.88
CA MET A 1 -4.79 1.06 -10.94
C MET A 1 -5.82 1.95 -10.26
N LEU A 2 -5.75 2.12 -8.93
CA LEU A 2 -6.81 2.79 -8.15
C LEU A 2 -6.59 4.29 -7.92
N TYR A 3 -5.34 4.74 -7.80
CA TYR A 3 -5.01 6.14 -7.45
C TYR A 3 -4.17 6.86 -8.52
N GLY A 4 -3.43 6.13 -9.37
CA GLY A 4 -2.61 6.72 -10.43
C GLY A 4 -1.24 7.28 -9.97
N TYR A 5 -0.99 7.32 -8.66
CA TYR A 5 0.32 7.61 -8.07
C TYR A 5 0.92 6.39 -7.37
N LEU A 6 2.24 6.42 -7.18
CA LEU A 6 2.95 5.37 -6.45
C LEU A 6 2.60 5.43 -4.96
N PRO A 7 2.46 4.28 -4.28
CA PRO A 7 2.19 4.23 -2.84
C PRO A 7 3.37 4.73 -1.99
N PHE A 8 4.58 4.65 -2.54
CA PHE A 8 5.80 5.23 -1.96
C PHE A 8 6.42 6.15 -3.00
N GLN A 9 6.43 7.45 -2.73
CA GLN A 9 6.95 8.45 -3.65
C GLN A 9 7.71 9.52 -2.87
N SER A 10 8.98 9.71 -3.22
CA SER A 10 9.81 10.83 -2.76
C SER A 10 10.76 11.23 -3.88
N ASN A 11 11.36 12.40 -3.76
CA ASN A 11 12.46 12.85 -4.61
C ASN A 11 13.80 12.20 -4.21
N TYR A 12 13.88 11.59 -3.03
CA TYR A 12 15.07 10.94 -2.49
C TYR A 12 14.90 9.43 -2.45
N ILE A 13 15.89 8.71 -2.96
CA ILE A 13 15.81 7.25 -3.06
C ILE A 13 15.92 6.58 -1.69
N GLU A 14 16.66 7.17 -0.73
CA GLU A 14 16.76 6.62 0.62
C GLU A 14 15.39 6.66 1.32
N GLU A 15 14.62 7.73 1.15
CA GLU A 15 13.27 7.84 1.70
C GLU A 15 12.32 6.81 1.07
N ILE A 16 12.44 6.55 -0.25
CA ILE A 16 11.66 5.49 -0.91
C ILE A 16 12.00 4.12 -0.31
N GLN A 17 13.28 3.85 -0.08
CA GLN A 17 13.72 2.59 0.54
C GLN A 17 13.19 2.45 1.96
N GLU A 18 13.30 3.49 2.78
CA GLU A 18 12.79 3.49 4.15
C GLU A 18 11.27 3.31 4.20
N MET A 19 10.52 4.01 3.35
CA MET A 19 9.07 3.84 3.22
C MET A 19 8.69 2.44 2.75
N THR A 20 9.45 1.86 1.81
CA THR A 20 9.22 0.51 1.31
C THR A 20 9.50 -0.55 2.38
N ILE A 21 10.58 -0.39 3.15
CA ILE A 21 10.96 -1.32 4.24
C ILE A 21 9.95 -1.22 5.39
N SER A 22 9.58 0.00 5.79
CA SER A 22 8.59 0.23 6.85
C SER A 22 7.17 -0.13 6.45
N CYS A 23 6.91 -0.32 5.14
CA CYS A 23 5.58 -0.60 4.60
C CYS A 23 4.52 0.42 5.07
N ASN A 24 4.93 1.66 5.35
CA ASN A 24 4.08 2.67 5.96
C ASN A 24 3.27 3.41 4.88
N ILE A 25 2.06 2.92 4.60
CA ILE A 25 1.17 3.50 3.59
C ILE A 25 -0.05 4.12 4.27
N SER A 26 -0.36 5.36 3.91
CA SER A 26 -1.58 6.05 4.35
C SER A 26 -2.60 6.10 3.21
N LEU A 27 -3.68 5.34 3.33
CA LEU A 27 -4.83 5.34 2.40
C LEU A 27 -5.94 6.32 2.84
N ARG A 28 -5.57 7.44 3.47
CA ARG A 28 -6.52 8.37 4.14
C ARG A 28 -6.89 9.62 3.34
N ASN A 29 -6.34 9.81 2.14
CA ASN A 29 -6.57 11.01 1.33
C ASN A 29 -7.94 10.99 0.62
N ASN A 30 -8.45 12.15 0.24
CA ASN A 30 -9.72 12.31 -0.52
C ASN A 30 -9.79 11.44 -1.78
N HIS A 31 -8.65 11.05 -2.36
CA HIS A 31 -8.62 10.16 -3.52
C HIS A 31 -9.02 8.71 -3.21
N TRP A 32 -8.92 8.29 -1.95
CA TRP A 32 -9.32 6.97 -1.47
C TRP A 32 -10.75 6.97 -0.91
N SER A 33 -11.44 8.11 -0.86
CA SER A 33 -12.81 8.18 -0.31
C SER A 33 -13.81 7.36 -1.12
N ASN A 34 -13.58 7.23 -2.43
CA ASN A 34 -14.47 6.51 -3.34
C ASN A 34 -14.01 5.06 -3.61
N VAL A 35 -12.92 4.63 -2.98
CA VAL A 35 -12.43 3.25 -3.05
C VAL A 35 -13.10 2.46 -1.93
N SER A 36 -13.59 1.25 -2.23
CA SER A 36 -14.25 0.42 -1.22
C SER A 36 -13.29 0.02 -0.10
N GLU A 37 -13.82 -0.20 1.09
CA GLU A 37 -13.02 -0.59 2.25
C GLU A 37 -12.35 -1.96 2.05
N GLU A 38 -13.00 -2.87 1.32
CA GLU A 38 -12.44 -4.18 0.98
C GLU A 38 -11.21 -4.05 0.08
N ALA A 39 -11.23 -3.12 -0.88
CA ALA A 39 -10.08 -2.86 -1.73
C ALA A 39 -8.92 -2.26 -0.94
N LYS A 40 -9.19 -1.36 0.02
CA LYS A 40 -8.16 -0.81 0.92
C LYS A 40 -7.57 -1.89 1.82
N ASP A 41 -8.41 -2.74 2.39
CA ASP A 41 -8.01 -3.85 3.25
C ASP A 41 -7.09 -4.84 2.50
N LEU A 42 -7.44 -5.18 1.25
CA LEU A 42 -6.59 -6.03 0.41
C LEU A 42 -5.22 -5.40 0.16
N ILE A 43 -5.17 -4.10 -0.14
CA ILE A 43 -3.91 -3.36 -0.37
C ILE A 43 -3.05 -3.37 0.89
N LEU A 44 -3.65 -3.11 2.06
CA LEU A 44 -2.94 -3.12 3.34
C LEU A 44 -2.39 -4.52 3.65
N LYS A 45 -3.13 -5.59 3.35
CA LYS A 45 -2.69 -6.98 3.54
C LYS A 45 -1.57 -7.43 2.59
N ILE A 46 -1.49 -6.83 1.41
CA ILE A 46 -0.42 -7.09 0.44
C ILE A 46 0.82 -6.27 0.77
N LEU A 47 0.64 -5.00 1.14
CA LEU A 47 1.70 -4.05 1.43
C LEU A 47 2.03 -4.03 2.92
N THR A 48 2.11 -5.22 3.52
CA THR A 48 2.66 -5.46 4.86
C THR A 48 4.05 -6.09 4.76
N PRO A 49 4.84 -6.05 5.86
CA PRO A 49 6.10 -6.77 5.97
C PRO A 49 5.93 -8.24 5.60
N ALA A 50 6.95 -8.83 4.98
CA ALA A 50 6.87 -10.18 4.41
C ALA A 50 6.42 -11.27 5.42
N ALA A 51 6.66 -11.06 6.71
CA ALA A 51 6.24 -11.95 7.78
C ALA A 51 4.72 -12.08 7.94
N THR A 52 3.94 -11.04 7.60
CA THR A 52 2.48 -10.99 7.77
C THR A 52 1.73 -10.83 6.45
N ARG A 53 2.44 -10.90 5.33
CA ARG A 53 1.89 -10.73 3.98
C ARG A 53 1.01 -11.92 3.60
N ILE A 54 -0.18 -11.63 3.08
CA ILE A 54 -1.08 -12.66 2.59
C ILE A 54 -0.51 -13.35 1.35
N THR A 55 -0.82 -14.63 1.20
CA THR A 55 -0.43 -15.40 0.01
C THR A 55 -1.36 -15.12 -1.16
N THR A 56 -0.90 -15.40 -2.39
CA THR A 56 -1.71 -15.21 -3.61
C THR A 56 -3.05 -15.96 -3.55
N LYS A 57 -3.10 -17.11 -2.86
CA LYS A 57 -4.35 -17.89 -2.68
C LYS A 57 -5.37 -17.21 -1.79
N GLN A 58 -4.94 -16.35 -0.86
CA GLN A 58 -5.82 -15.62 0.05
C GLN A 58 -6.31 -14.29 -0.55
N ALA A 59 -5.70 -13.85 -1.65
CA ALA A 59 -6.04 -12.62 -2.36
C ALA A 59 -6.99 -12.84 -3.56
N LEU A 60 -7.32 -14.09 -3.88
CA LEU A 60 -8.15 -14.52 -5.01
C LEU A 60 -9.60 -14.79 -4.62
#